data_AF-X1HJN8-F1
#
_entry.id   AF-X1HJN8-F1
#
_cell.length_a   1.000
_cell.length_b   1.000
_cell.length_c   1.000
_cell.angle_alpha   90.00
_cell.angle_beta   90.00
_cell.angle_gamma   90.00
#
_symmetry.space_group_name_H-M   'P 1'
#
loop_
_entity.id
_entity.type
_entity.pdbx_description
1 polymer ?
#
loop_
_entity_poly.entity_id
_entity_poly.type
_entity_poly.pdbx_seq_one_letter_code
_entity_poly.pdbx_strand_id
1 'polypeptide(L)'
;MALRIYNSLSRKKETFGPVEKEKVKMYVCGMTVYSDAHIGHARTYLAFDLIRRYFEYKKYEVRYIQNITDVDDKIIVAANAEGVDALEYSRRFADRCLGDLDDLGTRRATFYPKASETIPDMITMIQQILDNDYGYVTDGDVYFSVEKFKDYGKLSVKNWMK
;
A
#
# COMPACT_ATOMS: atom_id res chain seq x y z
N MET A 1 26.89 10.54 -10.91
CA MET A 1 26.59 10.75 -9.48
C MET A 1 25.66 9.65 -9.00
N ALA A 2 25.85 9.17 -7.77
CA ALA A 2 24.97 8.16 -7.17
C ALA A 2 23.55 8.70 -6.98
N LEU A 3 22.54 7.86 -7.20
CA LEU A 3 21.13 8.21 -6.96
C LEU A 3 20.92 8.49 -5.47
N ARG A 4 20.23 9.58 -5.14
CA ARG A 4 19.88 9.92 -3.75
C ARG A 4 18.37 10.13 -3.62
N ILE A 5 17.78 9.56 -2.57
CA ILE A 5 16.33 9.59 -2.32
C ILE A 5 16.10 10.19 -0.93
N TYR A 6 15.06 11.03 -0.82
CA TYR A 6 14.64 11.52 0.49
C TYR A 6 13.98 10.39 1.28
N ASN A 7 14.55 10.03 2.41
CA ASN A 7 14.04 8.98 3.28
C ASN A 7 13.25 9.62 4.43
N SER A 8 11.94 9.38 4.48
CA SER A 8 11.07 9.92 5.55
C SER A 8 11.50 9.48 6.95
N LEU A 9 12.09 8.28 7.09
CA LEU A 9 12.54 7.77 8.39
C LEU A 9 13.71 8.58 8.97
N SER A 10 14.68 8.96 8.13
CA SER A 10 15.84 9.76 8.57
C SER A 10 15.67 11.26 8.37
N ARG A 11 14.72 11.66 7.51
CA ARG A 11 14.45 13.03 7.05
C ARG A 11 15.59 13.66 6.25
N LYS A 12 16.36 12.85 5.53
CA LYS A 12 17.52 13.30 4.74
C LYS A 12 17.51 12.65 3.36
N LYS A 13 18.22 13.26 2.42
CA LYS A 13 18.57 12.59 1.15
C LYS A 13 19.69 11.60 1.40
N GLU A 14 19.43 10.32 1.24
CA GLU A 14 20.38 9.23 1.41
C GLU A 14 20.78 8.66 0.07
N THR A 15 21.99 8.10 -0.02
CA THR A 15 22.41 7.35 -1.20
C THR A 15 21.56 6.11 -1.33
N PHE A 16 20.92 5.94 -2.48
CA PHE A 16 20.14 4.74 -2.77
C PHE A 16 21.07 3.55 -3.03
N GLY A 17 20.81 2.45 -2.34
CA GLY A 17 21.40 1.14 -2.62
C GLY A 17 20.31 0.08 -2.50
N PRO A 18 20.15 -0.82 -3.50
CA PRO A 18 19.16 -1.87 -3.42
C PRO A 18 19.58 -2.96 -2.43
N VAL A 19 18.60 -3.68 -1.86
CA VAL A 19 18.85 -4.84 -0.98
C VAL A 19 19.51 -5.99 -1.75
N GLU A 20 19.06 -6.23 -2.98
CA GLU A 20 19.63 -7.18 -3.92
C GLU A 20 20.27 -6.41 -5.08
N LYS A 21 21.47 -6.82 -5.52
CA LYS A 21 22.20 -6.12 -6.59
C LYS A 21 21.30 -5.95 -7.82
N GLU A 22 21.22 -4.72 -8.34
CA GLU A 22 20.47 -4.34 -9.55
C GLU A 22 18.95 -4.58 -9.51
N LYS A 23 18.38 -4.96 -8.36
CA LYS A 23 16.94 -5.22 -8.19
C LYS A 23 16.29 -4.27 -7.20
N VAL A 24 15.20 -3.63 -7.61
CA VAL A 24 14.41 -2.73 -6.77
C VAL A 24 13.05 -3.34 -6.49
N LYS A 25 12.76 -3.58 -5.20
CA LYS A 25 11.42 -3.96 -4.74
C LYS A 25 10.73 -2.68 -4.25
N MET A 26 9.64 -2.30 -4.89
CA MET A 26 8.89 -1.09 -4.58
C MET A 26 7.44 -1.44 -4.27
N TYR A 27 6.95 -0.99 -3.12
CA TYR A 27 5.54 -1.06 -2.74
C TYR A 27 4.98 0.35 -2.60
N VAL A 28 3.83 0.62 -3.21
CA VAL A 28 3.10 1.88 -3.05
C VAL A 28 1.65 1.53 -2.72
N CYS A 29 1.11 2.09 -1.64
CA CYS A 29 -0.28 1.89 -1.28
C CYS A 29 -1.20 2.29 -2.45
N GLY A 30 -2.08 1.40 -2.86
CA GLY A 30 -3.09 1.68 -3.87
C GLY A 30 -4.37 2.24 -3.27
N MET A 31 -5.47 2.08 -4.01
CA MET A 31 -6.73 2.77 -3.73
C MET A 31 -7.68 1.90 -2.91
N THR A 32 -8.46 2.53 -2.04
CA THR A 32 -9.74 1.98 -1.59
C THR A 32 -10.77 2.23 -2.68
N VAL A 33 -11.22 1.16 -3.33
CA VAL A 33 -12.03 1.23 -4.56
C VAL A 33 -13.53 1.34 -4.26
N TYR A 34 -13.90 2.42 -3.57
CA TYR A 34 -15.29 2.75 -3.26
C TYR A 34 -15.86 3.90 -4.10
N SER A 35 -15.02 4.58 -4.88
CA SER A 35 -15.41 5.71 -5.74
C SER A 35 -14.40 5.89 -6.87
N ASP A 36 -14.69 6.81 -7.79
CA ASP A 36 -13.79 7.18 -8.88
C ASP A 36 -12.48 7.80 -8.38
N ALA A 37 -11.43 7.69 -9.21
CA ALA A 37 -10.14 8.30 -8.94
C ALA A 37 -10.22 9.83 -9.05
N HIS A 38 -9.77 10.56 -8.01
CA HIS A 38 -9.57 12.01 -8.10
C HIS A 38 -8.11 12.38 -8.42
N ILE A 39 -7.85 13.64 -8.75
CA ILE A 39 -6.52 14.17 -9.13
C ILE A 39 -5.39 13.90 -8.12
N GLY A 40 -5.72 13.73 -6.82
CA GLY A 40 -4.74 13.33 -5.80
C GLY A 40 -4.16 11.93 -6.03
N HIS A 41 -4.98 10.98 -6.52
CA HIS A 41 -4.56 9.64 -6.89
C HIS A 41 -3.66 9.70 -8.14
N ALA A 42 -4.12 10.42 -9.18
CA ALA A 42 -3.36 10.64 -10.41
C ALA A 42 -1.95 11.20 -10.12
N ARG A 43 -1.86 12.28 -9.32
CA ARG A 43 -0.58 12.86 -8.92
C ARG A 43 0.34 11.83 -8.25
N THR A 44 -0.20 11.03 -7.34
CA THR A 44 0.57 10.05 -6.56
C THR A 44 1.11 8.95 -7.48
N TYR A 45 0.25 8.33 -8.28
CA TYR A 45 0.64 7.19 -9.10
C TYR A 45 1.50 7.59 -10.31
N LEU A 46 1.29 8.77 -10.89
CA LEU A 46 2.21 9.34 -11.87
C LEU A 46 3.60 9.59 -11.26
N ALA A 47 3.68 10.13 -10.04
CA ALA A 47 4.98 10.36 -9.39
C ALA A 47 5.74 9.05 -9.16
N PHE A 48 5.06 7.99 -8.71
CA PHE A 48 5.69 6.69 -8.49
C PHE A 48 6.01 5.94 -9.80
N ASP A 49 5.21 6.12 -10.85
CA ASP A 49 5.57 5.62 -12.19
C ASP A 49 6.82 6.33 -12.74
N LEU A 50 6.94 7.64 -12.56
CA LEU A 50 8.17 8.38 -12.91
C LEU A 50 9.39 7.85 -12.13
N ILE A 51 9.23 7.57 -10.84
CA ILE A 51 10.29 6.95 -10.02
C ILE A 51 10.67 5.57 -10.58
N ARG A 52 9.70 4.71 -10.88
CA ARG A 52 9.92 3.39 -11.50
C ARG A 52 10.68 3.51 -12.82
N ARG A 53 10.20 4.37 -13.73
CA ARG A 53 10.85 4.61 -15.04
C ARG A 53 12.28 5.11 -14.89
N TYR A 54 12.54 5.94 -13.88
CA TYR A 54 13.90 6.42 -13.61
C TYR A 54 14.82 5.28 -13.14
N PHE A 55 14.35 4.37 -12.29
CA PHE A 55 15.10 3.18 -11.92
C PHE A 55 15.38 2.26 -13.13
N GLU A 56 14.37 2.01 -13.97
CA GLU A 56 14.54 1.23 -15.20
C GLU A 56 15.55 1.89 -16.16
N TYR A 57 15.49 3.22 -16.31
CA TYR A 57 16.48 3.99 -17.07
C TYR A 57 17.91 3.81 -16.52
N LYS A 58 18.04 3.71 -15.20
CA LYS A 58 19.30 3.38 -14.50
C LYS A 58 19.67 1.89 -14.55
N LYS A 59 18.97 1.08 -15.34
CA LYS A 59 19.20 -0.35 -15.57
C LYS A 59 18.90 -1.24 -14.36
N TYR A 60 18.06 -0.78 -13.44
CA TYR A 60 17.51 -1.66 -12.41
C TYR A 60 16.35 -2.48 -12.95
N GLU A 61 16.26 -3.74 -12.51
CA GLU A 61 15.04 -4.53 -12.59
C GLU A 61 14.11 -4.09 -11.46
N VAL A 62 12.92 -3.57 -11.79
CA VAL A 62 11.98 -3.05 -10.79
C VAL A 62 10.78 -3.97 -10.66
N ARG A 63 10.60 -4.55 -9.47
CA ARG A 63 9.35 -5.22 -9.08
C ARG A 63 8.48 -4.22 -8.33
N TYR A 64 7.47 -3.70 -9.01
CA TYR A 64 6.55 -2.70 -8.47
C TYR A 64 5.23 -3.35 -8.06
N ILE A 65 4.86 -3.24 -6.79
CA ILE A 65 3.62 -3.74 -6.22
C ILE A 65 2.74 -2.57 -5.79
N GLN A 66 1.45 -2.64 -6.11
CA GLN A 66 0.44 -1.70 -5.66
C GLN A 66 -0.82 -2.47 -5.27
N ASN A 67 -1.21 -2.46 -3.99
CA ASN A 67 -2.38 -3.21 -3.56
C ASN A 67 -3.69 -2.58 -4.07
N ILE A 68 -4.79 -3.34 -4.03
CA ILE A 68 -6.15 -2.81 -4.15
C ILE A 68 -6.85 -3.12 -2.83
N THR A 69 -7.35 -2.08 -2.18
CA THR A 69 -8.18 -2.24 -0.97
C THR A 69 -9.63 -2.38 -1.43
N ASP A 70 -10.07 -3.63 -1.59
CA ASP A 70 -11.41 -4.01 -2.08
C ASP A 70 -12.35 -4.54 -0.98
N VAL A 71 -11.87 -4.53 0.28
CA VAL A 71 -12.63 -4.79 1.51
C VAL A 71 -12.38 -3.62 2.46
N ASP A 72 -13.41 -2.82 2.72
CA ASP A 72 -13.35 -1.61 3.55
C ASP A 72 -14.78 -1.20 3.94
N ASP A 73 -14.95 -0.56 5.09
CA ASP A 73 -16.27 -0.08 5.57
C ASP A 73 -16.95 0.83 4.55
N LYS A 74 -16.20 1.69 3.84
CA LYS A 74 -16.77 2.57 2.81
C LYS A 74 -17.34 1.81 1.63
N ILE A 75 -16.73 0.69 1.26
CA ILE A 75 -17.21 -0.19 0.19
C ILE A 75 -18.50 -0.86 0.64
N ILE A 76 -18.55 -1.38 1.86
CA ILE A 76 -19.75 -2.03 2.43
C ILE A 76 -20.93 -1.05 2.46
N VAL A 77 -20.70 0.17 2.97
CA VAL A 77 -21.74 1.20 3.06
C VAL A 77 -22.26 1.57 1.66
N ALA A 78 -21.37 1.78 0.70
CA ALA A 78 -21.76 2.20 -0.65
C ALA A 78 -22.44 1.08 -1.45
N ALA A 79 -21.97 -0.16 -1.33
CA ALA A 79 -22.57 -1.33 -1.96
C ALA A 79 -23.99 -1.60 -1.43
N ASN A 80 -24.18 -1.48 -0.10
CA ASN A 80 -25.50 -1.60 0.51
C ASN A 80 -26.47 -0.50 0.04
N ALA A 81 -25.98 0.73 -0.15
CA ALA A 81 -26.79 1.82 -0.67
C ALA A 81 -27.24 1.61 -2.13
N GLU A 82 -26.43 0.91 -2.94
CA GLU A 82 -26.77 0.52 -4.32
C GLU A 82 -27.50 -0.84 -4.41
N GLY A 83 -27.59 -1.61 -3.32
CA GLY A 83 -28.21 -2.93 -3.31
C GLY A 83 -27.44 -3.99 -4.11
N VAL A 84 -26.11 -3.87 -4.16
CA VAL A 84 -25.21 -4.78 -4.90
C VAL A 84 -24.20 -5.46 -3.98
N ASP A 85 -23.58 -6.54 -4.44
CA ASP A 85 -22.49 -7.20 -3.72
C ASP A 85 -21.27 -6.26 -3.57
N ALA A 86 -20.61 -6.32 -2.40
CA ALA A 86 -19.48 -5.44 -2.09
C ALA A 86 -18.25 -5.69 -2.98
N LEU A 87 -18.00 -6.95 -3.37
CA LEU A 87 -16.88 -7.29 -4.26
C LEU A 87 -17.21 -7.00 -5.73
N GLU A 88 -18.49 -7.02 -6.12
CA GLU A 88 -18.94 -6.49 -7.41
C GLU A 88 -18.77 -4.97 -7.46
N TYR A 89 -19.20 -4.28 -6.39
CA TYR A 89 -19.07 -2.83 -6.25
C TYR A 89 -17.61 -2.39 -6.38
N SER A 90 -16.72 -2.98 -5.60
CA SER A 90 -15.32 -2.62 -5.56
C SER A 90 -14.58 -2.92 -6.86
N ARG A 91 -14.91 -4.04 -7.53
CA ARG A 91 -14.33 -4.41 -8.83
C ARG A 91 -14.63 -3.38 -9.91
N ARG A 92 -15.88 -2.90 -9.99
CA ARG A 92 -16.29 -1.85 -10.94
C ARG A 92 -15.44 -0.59 -10.79
N PHE A 93 -15.17 -0.16 -9.56
CA PHE A 93 -14.31 1.01 -9.32
C PHE A 93 -12.83 0.70 -9.52
N ALA A 94 -12.36 -0.51 -9.20
CA ALA A 94 -10.99 -0.92 -9.49
C ALA A 94 -10.70 -0.85 -11.00
N ASP A 95 -11.58 -1.40 -11.83
CA ASP A 95 -11.42 -1.40 -13.28
C ASP A 95 -11.44 0.03 -13.84
N ARG A 96 -12.38 0.87 -13.39
CA ARG A 96 -12.47 2.29 -13.80
C ARG A 96 -11.23 3.08 -13.40
N CYS A 97 -10.83 3.01 -12.12
CA CYS A 97 -9.67 3.76 -11.63
C CYS A 97 -8.37 3.34 -12.32
N LEU A 98 -8.24 2.05 -12.63
CA LEU A 98 -7.10 1.55 -13.37
C LEU A 98 -7.12 1.97 -14.85
N GLY A 99 -8.31 2.04 -15.47
CA GLY A 99 -8.50 2.63 -16.79
C GLY A 99 -8.12 4.10 -16.85
N ASP A 100 -8.53 4.90 -15.86
CA ASP A 100 -8.15 6.32 -15.76
C ASP A 100 -6.62 6.50 -15.70
N LEU A 101 -5.91 5.59 -15.03
CA LEU A 101 -4.44 5.62 -14.97
C LEU A 101 -3.79 5.24 -16.30
N ASP A 102 -4.38 4.32 -17.05
CA ASP A 102 -3.93 3.97 -18.40
C ASP A 102 -4.10 5.14 -19.37
N ASP A 103 -5.24 5.83 -19.30
CA ASP A 103 -5.52 7.01 -20.12
C ASP A 103 -4.55 8.17 -19.83
N LEU A 104 -4.06 8.25 -18.59
CA LEU A 104 -2.99 9.17 -18.18
C LEU A 104 -1.57 8.69 -18.59
N GLY A 105 -1.45 7.52 -19.22
CA GLY A 105 -0.18 6.94 -19.66
C GLY A 105 0.67 6.40 -18.51
N THR A 106 0.09 6.17 -17.33
CA THR A 106 0.75 5.53 -16.19
C THR A 106 0.94 4.05 -16.50
N ARG A 107 2.15 3.49 -16.36
CA ARG A 107 2.29 2.04 -16.58
C ARG A 107 1.74 1.28 -15.37
N ARG A 108 1.08 0.15 -15.65
CA ARG A 108 0.62 -0.80 -14.64
C ARG A 108 1.77 -1.28 -13.75
N ALA A 109 1.48 -1.46 -12.46
CA ALA A 109 2.37 -2.15 -11.53
C ALA A 109 2.57 -3.61 -11.96
N THR A 110 3.65 -4.23 -11.47
CA THR A 110 3.94 -5.65 -11.74
C THR A 110 2.84 -6.56 -11.20
N PHE A 111 2.30 -6.24 -10.01
CA PHE A 111 1.18 -6.98 -9.41
C PHE A 111 0.26 -6.06 -8.61
N TYR A 112 -1.02 -6.44 -8.58
CA TYR A 112 -2.09 -5.78 -7.86
C TYR A 112 -2.76 -6.73 -6.85
N PRO A 113 -2.11 -7.07 -5.73
CA PRO A 113 -2.74 -7.93 -4.72
C PRO A 113 -3.98 -7.24 -4.16
N LYS A 114 -5.10 -7.97 -4.12
CA LYS A 114 -6.35 -7.49 -3.52
C LYS A 114 -6.44 -7.95 -2.07
N ALA A 115 -7.01 -7.12 -1.20
CA ALA A 115 -7.22 -7.48 0.20
C ALA A 115 -8.08 -8.75 0.33
N SER A 116 -9.14 -8.87 -0.46
CA SER A 116 -10.00 -10.05 -0.50
C SER A 116 -9.27 -11.36 -0.83
N GLU A 117 -8.20 -11.28 -1.63
CA GLU A 117 -7.42 -12.43 -2.09
C GLU A 117 -6.25 -12.79 -1.15
N THR A 118 -5.91 -11.91 -0.18
CA THR A 118 -4.79 -12.11 0.76
C THR A 118 -5.22 -12.31 2.21
N ILE A 119 -6.50 -12.60 2.46
CA ILE A 119 -7.03 -12.88 3.81
C ILE A 119 -6.27 -14.01 4.53
N PRO A 120 -5.94 -15.15 3.90
CA PRO A 120 -5.16 -16.20 4.56
C PRO A 120 -3.77 -15.74 5.04
N ASP A 121 -3.11 -14.89 4.26
CA ASP A 121 -1.80 -14.31 4.61
C ASP A 121 -1.94 -13.33 5.80
N MET A 122 -3.01 -12.52 5.80
CA MET A 122 -3.31 -11.62 6.91
C MET A 122 -3.56 -12.40 8.21
N ILE A 123 -4.35 -13.47 8.17
CA ILE A 123 -4.59 -14.34 9.33
C ILE A 123 -3.28 -14.93 9.84
N THR A 124 -2.43 -15.42 8.94
CA THR A 124 -1.11 -15.96 9.29
C THR A 124 -0.24 -14.92 9.99
N MET A 125 -0.19 -13.69 9.47
CA MET A 125 0.57 -12.59 10.08
C MET A 125 -0.02 -12.19 11.45
N ILE A 126 -1.34 -12.13 11.58
CA ILE A 126 -2.02 -11.84 12.85
C ILE A 126 -1.68 -12.91 13.90
N GLN A 127 -1.68 -14.19 13.51
CA GLN A 127 -1.28 -15.28 14.41
C GLN A 127 0.16 -15.10 14.89
N GLN A 128 1.09 -14.76 13.99
CA GLN A 128 2.47 -14.47 14.38
C GLN A 128 2.58 -13.28 15.34
N ILE A 129 1.78 -12.23 15.15
CA ILE A 129 1.74 -11.08 16.06
C ILE A 129 1.28 -11.52 17.46
N LEU A 130 0.27 -12.38 17.55
CA LEU A 130 -0.21 -12.95 18.82
C LEU A 130 0.84 -13.84 19.47
N ASP A 131 1.44 -14.76 18.71
CA ASP A 131 2.45 -15.70 19.20
C ASP A 131 3.70 -15.00 19.75
N ASN A 132 4.03 -13.82 19.19
CA ASN A 132 5.15 -12.99 19.64
C ASN A 132 4.75 -11.97 20.73
N ASP A 133 3.56 -12.10 21.33
CA ASP A 133 3.07 -11.24 22.41
C ASP A 133 2.89 -9.76 22.01
N TYR A 134 2.84 -9.44 20.71
CA TYR A 134 2.61 -8.09 20.18
C TYR A 134 1.14 -7.77 19.90
N GLY A 135 0.24 -8.74 20.01
CA GLY A 135 -1.19 -8.55 19.86
C GLY A 135 -1.99 -9.06 21.06
N TYR A 136 -3.26 -8.69 21.12
CA TYR A 136 -4.20 -9.19 22.12
C TYR A 136 -5.61 -9.23 21.55
N VAL A 137 -6.46 -10.08 22.12
CA VAL A 137 -7.86 -10.23 21.74
C VAL A 137 -8.75 -9.56 22.78
N THR A 138 -9.73 -8.77 22.34
CA THR A 138 -10.79 -8.22 23.20
C THR A 138 -12.07 -8.08 22.40
N ASP A 139 -13.20 -8.42 23.02
CA ASP A 139 -14.55 -8.28 22.44
C ASP A 139 -14.73 -8.92 21.05
N GLY A 140 -13.96 -9.98 20.74
CA GLY A 140 -13.99 -10.67 19.46
C GLY A 140 -13.05 -10.10 18.40
N ASP A 141 -12.42 -8.96 18.66
CA ASP A 141 -11.46 -8.30 17.78
C ASP A 141 -10.01 -8.58 18.20
N VAL A 142 -9.09 -8.46 17.24
CA VAL A 142 -7.64 -8.60 17.47
C VAL A 142 -6.96 -7.24 17.29
N TYR A 143 -6.22 -6.81 18.31
CA TYR A 143 -5.51 -5.53 18.33
C TYR A 143 -4.00 -5.73 18.41
N PHE A 144 -3.26 -4.78 17.83
CA PHE A 144 -1.80 -4.69 17.96
C PHE A 144 -1.44 -3.79 19.16
N SER A 145 -0.59 -4.29 20.07
CA SER A 145 -0.10 -3.53 21.23
C SER A 145 1.03 -2.59 20.84
N VAL A 146 0.68 -1.34 20.55
CA VAL A 146 1.65 -0.29 20.20
C VAL A 146 2.66 0.00 21.31
N GLU A 147 2.27 -0.20 22.57
CA GLU A 147 3.14 -0.01 23.75
C GLU A 147 4.29 -1.00 23.80
N LYS A 148 4.06 -2.23 23.33
CA LYS A 148 5.10 -3.26 23.26
C LYS A 148 6.08 -3.01 22.12
N PHE A 149 5.67 -2.29 21.08
CA PHE A 149 6.52 -1.94 19.93
C PHE A 149 7.29 -0.64 20.19
N LYS A 150 8.49 -0.76 20.79
CA LYS A 150 9.36 0.36 21.19
C LYS A 150 9.64 1.39 20.08
N ASP A 151 9.63 0.95 18.83
CA ASP A 151 9.89 1.76 17.64
C ASP A 151 8.63 2.47 17.09
N TYR A 152 7.47 2.33 17.75
CA TYR A 152 6.23 2.96 17.31
C TYR A 152 6.37 4.49 17.23
N GLY A 153 5.88 5.07 16.14
CA GLY A 153 5.96 6.51 15.89
C GLY A 153 7.28 7.01 15.28
N LYS A 154 8.31 6.16 15.13
CA LYS A 154 9.62 6.57 14.56
C LYS A 154 9.52 7.19 13.16
N LEU A 155 8.59 6.71 12.34
CA LEU A 155 8.39 7.21 10.96
C LEU A 155 7.73 8.60 10.95
N SER A 156 6.75 8.84 11.83
CA SER A 156 6.01 10.10 11.91
C SER A 156 6.65 11.14 12.85
N VAL A 157 7.71 10.76 13.57
CA VAL A 157 8.38 11.60 14.57
C VAL A 157 7.41 12.08 15.66
N LYS A 158 6.49 11.22 16.04
CA LYS A 158 5.54 11.49 17.13
C LYS A 158 5.85 10.53 18.26
N ASN A 159 6.15 11.07 19.43
CA ASN A 159 6.23 10.28 20.67
C ASN A 159 4.82 10.14 21.22
N TRP A 160 4.18 9.01 20.92
CA TRP A 160 2.84 8.68 21.42
C TRP A 160 2.87 8.01 22.80
N MET A 161 4.04 7.60 23.28
CA MET A 161 4.25 6.88 24.55
C MET A 161 4.78 7.79 25.67
N LYS A 162 4.20 8.99 25.82
CA LYS A 162 4.46 9.86 26.97
C LYS A 162 3.34 9.75 27.98
#